data_AF-A0A1E5KU24-F1
#
_entry.id   AF-A0A1E5KU24-F1
#
_cell.length_a   1.000
_cell.length_b   1.000
_cell.length_c   1.000
_cell.angle_alpha   90.00
_cell.angle_beta   90.00
_cell.angle_gamma   90.00
#
_symmetry.space_group_name_H-M   'P 1'
#
loop_
_entity.id
_entity.type
_entity.pdbx_description
1 polymer ?
#
loop_
_entity_poly.entity_id
_entity_poly.type
_entity_poly.pdbx_seq_one_letter_code
_entity_poly.pdbx_strand_id
1 'polypeptide(L)'
;MTENYIKIIFSLTPSLLLLLGGFLFTRYKNKLWNNPLLIILKNDRETVNELTGKIWIIEGMVLLIIIVIFRLYRTTWLIISLYFFSVILSYAIVYYLIKKKKD
;
A
#
# COMPACT_ATOMS: atom_id res chain seq x y z
N MET A 1 -17.68 -25.59 -5.00
CA MET A 1 -16.42 -25.25 -5.71
C MET A 1 -16.34 -23.75 -5.99
N THR A 2 -17.36 -23.14 -6.57
CA THR A 2 -17.40 -21.72 -6.99
C THR A 2 -17.15 -20.72 -5.84
N GLU A 3 -17.70 -20.95 -4.65
CA GLU A 3 -17.50 -20.08 -3.48
C GLU A 3 -16.04 -19.95 -3.04
N ASN A 4 -15.23 -21.00 -3.21
CA ASN A 4 -13.82 -20.97 -2.83
C ASN A 4 -13.00 -20.10 -3.79
N TYR A 5 -13.31 -20.11 -5.08
CA TYR A 5 -12.64 -19.24 -6.06
C TYR A 5 -12.94 -17.77 -5.81
N ILE A 6 -14.20 -17.46 -5.49
CA ILE A 6 -14.63 -16.09 -5.15
C ILE A 6 -13.87 -15.58 -3.93
N LYS A 7 -13.78 -16.38 -2.86
CA LYS A 7 -13.03 -16.00 -1.65
C LYS A 7 -11.55 -15.77 -1.93
N ILE A 8 -10.94 -16.61 -2.77
CA ILE A 8 -9.55 -16.41 -3.19
C ILE A 8 -9.39 -15.09 -3.93
N ILE A 9 -10.22 -14.80 -4.93
CA ILE A 9 -10.12 -13.55 -5.70
C ILE A 9 -10.26 -12.32 -4.80
N PHE A 10 -11.26 -12.29 -3.92
CA PHE A 10 -11.46 -11.19 -2.97
C PHE A 10 -10.33 -11.07 -1.96
N SER A 11 -9.72 -12.19 -1.56
CA SER A 11 -8.58 -12.18 -0.64
C SER A 11 -7.36 -11.48 -1.23
N LEU A 12 -7.19 -11.50 -2.55
CA LEU A 12 -6.05 -10.88 -3.24
C LEU A 12 -6.29 -9.39 -3.58
N THR A 13 -7.54 -8.93 -3.54
CA THR A 13 -7.91 -7.54 -3.87
C THR A 13 -7.08 -6.50 -3.11
N PRO A 14 -6.84 -6.61 -1.79
CA PRO A 14 -6.07 -5.61 -1.06
C PRO A 14 -4.62 -5.48 -1.56
N SER A 15 -3.97 -6.61 -1.87
CA SER A 15 -2.62 -6.60 -2.47
C SER A 15 -2.61 -5.94 -3.84
N LEU A 16 -3.60 -6.25 -4.68
CA LEU A 16 -3.72 -5.65 -6.01
C LEU A 16 -3.98 -4.14 -5.94
N LEU A 17 -4.78 -3.69 -4.96
CA LEU A 17 -5.01 -2.26 -4.73
C LEU A 17 -3.72 -1.53 -4.32
N LEU A 18 -2.89 -2.13 -3.46
CA LEU A 18 -1.58 -1.56 -3.11
C LEU A 18 -0.65 -1.49 -4.33
N LEU A 19 -0.59 -2.53 -5.15
CA LEU A 19 0.24 -2.55 -6.35
C LEU A 19 -0.21 -1.50 -7.38
N LEU A 20 -1.51 -1.45 -7.68
CA LEU A 20 -2.07 -0.48 -8.63
C LEU A 20 -1.93 0.95 -8.10
N GLY A 21 -2.30 1.18 -6.84
CA GLY A 21 -2.12 2.47 -6.19
C GLY A 21 -0.66 2.90 -6.20
N GLY A 22 0.25 2.00 -5.84
CA GLY A 22 1.68 2.29 -5.79
C GLY A 22 2.28 2.61 -7.17
N PHE A 23 1.86 1.88 -8.20
CA PHE A 23 2.22 2.19 -9.59
C PHE A 23 1.70 3.57 -10.02
N LEU A 24 0.43 3.89 -9.72
CA LEU A 24 -0.18 5.18 -10.06
C LEU A 24 0.51 6.34 -9.33
N PHE A 25 0.82 6.19 -8.04
CA PHE A 25 1.57 7.16 -7.25
C PHE A 25 2.96 7.42 -7.83
N THR A 26 3.66 6.37 -8.27
CA THR A 26 5.00 6.48 -8.85
C THR A 26 4.96 7.11 -10.25
N ARG A 27 4.04 6.65 -11.12
CA ARG A 27 3.93 7.10 -12.51
C ARG A 27 3.41 8.53 -12.63
N TYR A 28 2.47 8.91 -11.77
CA TYR A 28 1.82 10.22 -11.77
C TYR A 28 2.18 11.04 -10.53
N LYS A 29 3.43 10.96 -10.07
CA LYS A 29 3.90 11.61 -8.83
C LYS A 29 3.68 13.13 -8.77
N ASN A 30 3.61 13.80 -9.92
CA ASN A 30 3.38 15.24 -10.03
C ASN A 30 1.89 15.63 -9.93
N LYS A 31 0.97 14.67 -10.00
CA LYS A 31 -0.48 14.92 -9.90
C LYS A 31 -0.91 15.13 -8.45
N LEU A 32 -2.05 15.80 -8.28
CA LEU A 32 -2.72 15.98 -6.99
C LEU A 32 -3.37 14.65 -6.59
N TRP A 33 -2.68 13.92 -5.73
CA TRP A 33 -3.21 12.74 -5.05
C TRP A 33 -3.67 13.11 -3.65
N ASN A 34 -4.72 12.45 -3.16
CA ASN A 34 -5.17 12.57 -1.77
C ASN A 34 -4.26 11.77 -0.81
N ASN A 35 -2.96 12.05 -0.84
CA ASN A 35 -2.00 11.47 0.09
C ASN A 35 -2.07 12.24 1.43
N PRO A 36 -2.44 11.60 2.55
CA PRO A 36 -2.59 12.26 3.84
C PRO A 36 -1.32 13.00 4.30
N LEU A 37 -0.13 12.52 3.92
CA LEU A 37 1.13 13.15 4.28
C LEU A 37 1.30 14.53 3.64
N LEU A 38 0.63 14.83 2.53
CA LEU A 38 0.68 16.16 1.90
C LEU A 38 0.01 17.25 2.74
N ILE A 39 -0.78 16.90 3.76
CA ILE A 39 -1.28 17.88 4.74
C ILE A 39 -0.11 18.49 5.52
N ILE A 40 0.91 17.69 5.81
CA ILE A 40 2.08 18.05 6.62
C ILE A 40 3.29 18.42 5.75
N LEU A 41 3.51 17.69 4.64
CA LEU A 41 4.67 17.79 3.75
C LEU A 41 4.31 18.45 2.41
N LYS A 42 3.63 19.61 2.47
CA LYS A 42 3.04 20.29 1.30
C LYS A 42 4.02 20.56 0.15
N ASN A 43 5.29 20.86 0.48
CA ASN A 43 6.29 21.29 -0.49
C ASN A 43 7.02 20.14 -1.21
N ASP A 44 6.90 18.90 -0.73
CA ASP A 44 7.66 17.75 -1.25
C ASP A 44 6.79 16.74 -2.02
N ARG A 45 5.73 17.22 -2.68
CA ARG A 45 4.68 16.38 -3.26
C ARG A 45 5.20 15.21 -4.10
N GLU A 46 6.09 15.50 -5.03
CA GLU A 46 6.63 14.49 -5.94
C GLU A 46 7.39 13.41 -5.17
N THR A 47 8.18 13.82 -4.16
CA THR A 47 8.96 12.91 -3.32
C THR A 47 8.06 12.08 -2.43
N VAL A 48 7.05 12.70 -1.80
CA VAL A 48 6.04 12.02 -0.96
C VAL A 48 5.32 10.95 -1.78
N ASN A 49 4.81 11.32 -2.96
CA ASN A 49 4.07 10.41 -3.83
C ASN A 49 4.96 9.28 -4.36
N GLU A 50 6.19 9.58 -4.80
CA GLU A 50 7.11 8.56 -5.29
C GLU A 50 7.51 7.56 -4.20
N LEU A 51 7.83 8.03 -2.99
CA LEU A 51 8.19 7.15 -1.88
C LEU A 51 6.99 6.30 -1.41
N THR A 52 5.82 6.93 -1.28
CA THR A 52 4.58 6.20 -0.94
C THR A 52 4.31 5.12 -1.98
N GLY A 53 4.45 5.46 -3.27
CA GLY A 53 4.21 4.55 -4.36
C GLY A 53 5.15 3.34 -4.35
N LYS A 54 6.45 3.58 -4.16
CA LYS A 54 7.46 2.50 -4.05
C LYS A 54 7.18 1.56 -2.87
N ILE A 55 6.84 2.12 -1.71
CA ILE A 55 6.56 1.31 -0.51
C ILE A 55 5.29 0.47 -0.71
N TRP A 56 4.23 1.05 -1.27
CA TRP A 56 3.00 0.31 -1.56
C TRP A 56 3.20 -0.84 -2.55
N ILE A 57 4.08 -0.67 -3.55
CA ILE A 57 4.42 -1.78 -4.46
C ILE A 57 5.06 -2.93 -3.67
N ILE A 58 6.02 -2.63 -2.79
CA ILE A 58 6.71 -3.63 -1.97
C ILE A 58 5.71 -4.31 -1.01
N GLU A 59 4.92 -3.53 -0.28
CA GLU A 59 3.91 -4.05 0.65
C GLU A 59 2.85 -4.88 -0.06
N GLY A 60 2.41 -4.45 -1.25
CA GLY A 60 1.47 -5.21 -2.09
C GLY A 60 2.02 -6.57 -2.48
N MET A 61 3.30 -6.65 -2.88
CA MET A 61 3.97 -7.94 -3.15
C MET A 61 4.08 -8.81 -1.90
N VAL A 62 4.50 -8.23 -0.77
CA VAL A 62 4.64 -8.97 0.50
C VAL A 62 3.30 -9.51 0.97
N LEU A 63 2.25 -8.69 0.95
CA LEU A 63 0.90 -9.08 1.35
C LEU A 63 0.38 -10.19 0.43
N LEU A 64 0.62 -10.10 -0.88
CA LEU A 64 0.23 -11.14 -1.84
C LEU A 64 0.89 -12.49 -1.51
N ILE A 65 2.20 -12.47 -1.26
CA ILE A 65 2.98 -13.67 -0.88
C ILE A 65 2.43 -14.27 0.42
N ILE A 66 2.18 -13.43 1.43
CA ILE A 66 1.64 -13.88 2.72
C ILE A 66 0.26 -14.55 2.54
N ILE A 67 -0.64 -13.94 1.77
CA ILE A 67 -1.99 -14.48 1.53
C ILE A 67 -1.91 -15.87 0.87
N VAL A 68 -1.03 -16.02 -0.14
CA VAL A 68 -0.89 -17.27 -0.90
C VAL A 68 -0.21 -18.36 -0.06
N ILE A 69 0.93 -18.07 0.58
CA ILE A 69 1.71 -19.06 1.33
C ILE A 69 0.94 -19.54 2.56
N PHE A 70 0.41 -18.62 3.36
CA PHE A 70 -0.31 -18.95 4.59
C PHE A 70 -1.79 -19.26 4.36
N ARG A 71 -2.26 -19.24 3.11
CA ARG A 71 -3.64 -19.56 2.73
C ARG A 71 -4.66 -18.73 3.51
N LEU A 72 -4.36 -17.44 3.69
CA LEU A 72 -5.17 -16.53 4.52
C LEU A 72 -6.55 -16.20 3.93
N TYR A 73 -6.87 -16.72 2.73
CA TYR A 73 -8.19 -16.60 2.09
C TYR A 73 -9.35 -17.14 2.95
N ARG A 74 -9.07 -17.86 4.04
CA ARG A 74 -10.07 -18.33 5.02
C ARG A 74 -10.41 -17.29 6.10
N THR A 75 -9.59 -16.25 6.26
CA THR A 75 -9.67 -15.25 7.33
C THR A 75 -9.67 -13.84 6.76
N THR A 76 -10.81 -13.42 6.19
CA THR A 76 -10.98 -12.09 5.57
C THR A 76 -10.61 -10.95 6.52
N TRP A 77 -11.00 -11.03 7.79
CA TRP A 77 -10.66 -10.01 8.80
C TRP A 77 -9.17 -9.82 8.98
N LEU A 78 -8.39 -10.90 8.97
CA LEU A 78 -6.93 -10.82 9.11
C LEU A 78 -6.31 -10.09 7.90
N ILE A 79 -6.80 -10.37 6.69
CA ILE A 79 -6.32 -9.71 5.47
C ILE A 79 -6.63 -8.21 5.51
N ILE A 80 -7.84 -7.84 5.93
CA ILE A 80 -8.24 -6.44 6.08
C ILE A 80 -7.34 -5.73 7.09
N SER A 81 -7.10 -6.35 8.25
CA SER A 81 -6.20 -5.79 9.28
C SER A 81 -4.78 -5.62 8.77
N LEU A 82 -4.23 -6.62 8.07
CA LEU A 82 -2.89 -6.53 7.48
C LEU A 82 -2.80 -5.42 6.43
N TYR A 83 -3.81 -5.27 5.58
CA TYR A 83 -3.87 -4.19 4.60
C TYR A 83 -3.83 -2.80 5.25
N PHE A 84 -4.69 -2.54 6.24
CA PHE A 84 -4.71 -1.25 6.93
C PHE A 84 -3.42 -1.00 7.70
N PHE A 85 -2.86 -2.05 8.33
CA PHE A 85 -1.57 -1.97 9.00
C PHE A 85 -0.45 -1.58 8.02
N SER A 86 -0.38 -2.21 6.85
CA SER A 86 0.56 -1.84 5.78
C SER A 86 0.39 -0.38 5.37
N VAL A 87 -0.83 0.08 5.10
CA VAL A 87 -1.07 1.48 4.71
C VAL A 87 -0.59 2.46 5.80
N ILE A 88 -0.90 2.22 7.07
CA ILE A 88 -0.45 3.09 8.17
C ILE A 88 1.08 3.07 8.29
N LEU A 89 1.69 1.88 8.24
CA LEU A 89 3.14 1.70 8.32
C LEU A 89 3.84 2.42 7.15
N SER A 90 3.29 2.33 5.94
CA SER A 90 3.83 3.01 4.76
C SER A 90 3.94 4.52 4.99
N TYR A 91 2.90 5.15 5.54
CA TYR A 91 2.90 6.58 5.80
C TYR A 91 3.89 6.96 6.89
N ALA A 92 4.02 6.15 7.95
CA ALA A 92 5.02 6.37 8.98
C ALA A 92 6.45 6.30 8.41
N ILE A 93 6.75 5.32 7.56
CA ILE A 93 8.05 5.17 6.90
C ILE A 93 8.34 6.37 5.98
N VAL A 94 7.41 6.74 5.10
CA VAL A 94 7.60 7.89 4.20
C VAL A 94 7.85 9.17 4.99
N TYR A 95 7.04 9.42 6.03
CA TYR A 95 7.20 10.59 6.89
C TYR A 95 8.60 10.64 7.51
N TYR A 96 9.05 9.52 8.08
CA TYR A 96 10.37 9.41 8.70
C TYR A 96 11.51 9.65 7.68
N LEU A 97 11.43 9.03 6.51
CA LEU A 97 12.45 9.18 5.46
C LEU A 97 12.58 10.62 4.96
N ILE A 98 11.45 11.32 4.80
CA ILE A 98 11.47 12.71 4.34
C ILE A 98 12.00 13.64 5.43
N LYS A 99 11.58 13.42 6.69
CA LYS A 99 12.08 14.21 7.82
C LYS A 99 13.59 14.07 7.97
N LYS A 100 14.11 12.84 7.95
CA LYS A 100 15.55 12.56 8.01
C LYS A 100 16.35 13.18 6.85
N LYS A 101 15.75 13.36 5.67
CA LYS A 101 16.43 14.00 4.52
C LYS A 101 16.58 15.52 4.70
N LYS A 102 15.80 16.14 5.59
CA LYS A 102 15.80 17.59 5.83
C LYS A 102 16.67 18.02 7.02
N ASP A 103 16.98 17.08 7.91
CA ASP A 103 17.92 17.26 9.02
C ASP A 103 19.37 17.02 8.53
#